data_AF-A0A419HW21-F1
#
_entry.id   AF-A0A419HW21-F1
#
_cell.length_a   1.000
_cell.length_b   1.000
_cell.length_c   1.000
_cell.angle_alpha   90.00
_cell.angle_beta   90.00
_cell.angle_gamma   90.00
#
_symmetry.space_group_name_H-M   'P 1'
#
loop_
_entity.id
_entity.type
_entity.pdbx_description
1 polymer ?
#
loop_
_entity_poly.entity_id
_entity_poly.type
_entity_poly.pdbx_seq_one_letter_code
_entity_poly.pdbx_strand_id
1 'polypeptide(L)'
;MAGEAQLMRESLEDGWRALTRIEESIRLADTKAGFVLAGTGILGSLAVRVLPADSRWSGHPWQAGFALAGLVLVCAAGLVALWVFSPQRTPWPPGSILYFEHIAERYHSPAAFGADLLPVLDDPERLLRELADQIWAISGISRRKHHRVRLAIAGLGVALLLTGVAAVLSRT
;
A
#
# COMPACT_ATOMS: atom_id res chain seq x y z
N MET A 1 19.18 -15.83 35.63
CA MET A 1 17.97 -16.68 35.76
C MET A 1 16.68 -15.85 35.75
N ALA A 2 16.18 -15.27 36.85
CA ALA A 2 14.88 -14.55 36.84
C ALA A 2 14.88 -13.26 36.00
N GLY A 3 15.97 -12.48 36.04
CA GLY A 3 16.10 -11.24 35.26
C GLY A 3 16.20 -11.48 33.75
N GLU A 4 16.96 -12.49 33.30
CA GLU A 4 17.12 -12.81 31.87
C GLU A 4 15.81 -13.29 31.25
N ALA A 5 15.05 -14.13 31.98
CA ALA A 5 13.73 -14.58 31.52
C ALA A 5 12.73 -13.43 31.39
N GLN A 6 12.83 -12.41 32.25
CA GLN A 6 11.99 -11.21 32.17
C GLN A 6 12.36 -10.34 30.97
N LEU A 7 13.66 -10.08 30.75
CA LEU A 7 14.15 -9.32 29.60
C LEU A 7 13.77 -9.97 28.26
N MET A 8 13.83 -11.30 28.20
CA MET A 8 13.44 -12.05 27.00
C MET A 8 11.94 -11.92 26.70
N ARG A 9 11.08 -11.99 27.73
CA ARG A 9 9.63 -11.77 27.55
C ARG A 9 9.32 -10.36 27.07
N GLU A 10 9.99 -9.35 27.63
CA GLU A 10 9.84 -7.96 27.20
C GLU A 10 10.26 -7.78 25.73
N SER A 11 11.38 -8.37 25.33
CA SER A 11 11.87 -8.35 23.94
C SER A 11 10.88 -8.99 22.96
N LEU A 12 10.27 -10.12 23.35
CA LEU A 12 9.23 -10.77 22.55
C LEU A 12 7.98 -9.91 22.42
N GLU A 13 7.52 -9.30 23.51
CA GLU A 13 6.35 -8.42 23.50
C GLU A 13 6.59 -7.20 22.60
N ASP A 14 7.79 -6.61 22.66
CA ASP A 14 8.18 -5.51 21.78
C ASP A 14 8.26 -5.93 20.31
N GLY A 15 8.74 -7.14 20.03
CA GLY A 15 8.70 -7.73 18.68
C GLY A 15 7.27 -7.84 18.13
N TRP A 16 6.34 -8.39 18.90
CA TRP A 16 4.93 -8.49 18.52
C TRP A 16 4.26 -7.13 18.32
N ARG A 17 4.57 -6.16 19.19
CA ARG A 17 4.08 -4.78 19.05
C ARG A 17 4.63 -4.13 17.79
N ALA A 18 5.90 -4.31 17.47
CA ALA A 18 6.51 -3.79 16.25
C ALA A 18 5.88 -4.40 15.00
N LEU A 19 5.64 -5.71 14.98
CA LEU A 19 4.94 -6.40 13.89
C LEU A 19 3.54 -5.80 13.66
N THR A 20 2.73 -5.72 14.73
CA THR A 20 1.38 -5.13 14.70
C THR A 20 1.38 -3.70 14.16
N ARG A 21 2.32 -2.86 14.60
CA ARG A 21 2.46 -1.47 14.12
C ARG A 21 2.71 -1.39 12.61
N ILE A 22 3.50 -2.30 12.05
CA ILE A 22 3.77 -2.31 10.61
C ILE A 22 2.55 -2.81 9.83
N GLU A 23 1.83 -3.82 10.33
CA GLU A 23 0.55 -4.26 9.74
C GLU A 23 -0.49 -3.13 9.72
N GLU A 24 -0.62 -2.39 10.82
CA GLU A 24 -1.46 -1.20 10.90
C GLU A 24 -1.04 -0.13 9.88
N SER A 25 0.26 0.11 9.75
CA SER A 25 0.80 1.03 8.75
C SER A 25 0.41 0.60 7.32
N ILE A 26 0.46 -0.69 7.01
CA ILE A 26 -0.01 -1.23 5.72
C ILE A 26 -1.51 -0.98 5.54
N ARG A 27 -2.34 -1.26 6.55
CA ARG A 27 -3.78 -0.98 6.53
C ARG A 27 -4.06 0.50 6.26
N LEU A 28 -3.31 1.41 6.89
CA LEU A 28 -3.42 2.85 6.65
C LEU A 28 -3.06 3.24 5.21
N ALA A 29 -2.05 2.61 4.61
CA ALA A 29 -1.70 2.83 3.20
C ALA A 29 -2.84 2.36 2.27
N ASP A 30 -3.42 1.20 2.54
CA ASP A 30 -4.54 0.66 1.75
C ASP A 30 -5.78 1.56 1.85
N THR A 31 -6.09 2.05 3.06
CA THR A 31 -7.18 3.04 3.27
C THR A 31 -6.93 4.33 2.48
N LYS A 32 -5.71 4.87 2.51
CA LYS A 32 -5.36 6.07 1.72
C LYS A 32 -5.49 5.81 0.22
N ALA A 33 -5.08 4.66 -0.28
CA ALA A 33 -5.27 4.28 -1.68
C ALA A 33 -6.77 4.23 -2.05
N GLY A 34 -7.61 3.70 -1.17
CA GLY A 34 -9.07 3.71 -1.34
C GLY A 34 -9.64 5.12 -1.46
N PHE A 35 -9.18 6.06 -0.63
CA PHE A 35 -9.57 7.47 -0.76
C PHE A 35 -9.09 8.11 -2.06
N VAL A 36 -7.87 7.80 -2.52
CA VAL A 36 -7.39 8.28 -3.82
C VAL A 36 -8.27 7.75 -4.94
N LEU A 37 -8.68 6.48 -4.92
CA LEU A 37 -9.58 5.92 -5.93
C LEU A 37 -10.93 6.63 -5.96
N ALA A 38 -11.54 6.84 -4.79
CA ALA A 38 -12.79 7.61 -4.70
C ALA A 38 -12.60 9.03 -5.27
N GLY A 39 -11.49 9.69 -4.90
CA GLY A 39 -11.14 11.01 -5.42
C GLY A 39 -10.93 11.03 -6.95
N THR A 40 -10.29 10.01 -7.52
CA THR A 40 -10.11 9.89 -8.97
C THR A 40 -11.43 9.69 -9.71
N GLY A 41 -12.40 8.97 -9.12
CA GLY A 41 -13.74 8.82 -9.71
C GLY A 41 -14.49 10.15 -9.76
N ILE A 42 -14.48 10.89 -8.64
CA ILE A 42 -15.12 12.22 -8.56
C ILE A 42 -14.44 13.19 -9.53
N LEU A 43 -13.12 13.35 -9.42
CA LEU A 43 -12.37 14.31 -10.23
C LEU A 43 -12.37 13.95 -11.71
N GLY A 44 -12.29 12.66 -12.05
CA GLY A 44 -12.38 12.19 -13.43
C GLY A 44 -13.72 12.56 -14.07
N SER A 45 -14.82 12.42 -13.33
CA SER A 45 -16.14 12.84 -13.82
C SER A 45 -16.23 14.34 -14.09
N LEU A 46 -15.53 15.16 -13.31
CA LEU A 46 -15.45 16.60 -13.50
C LEU A 46 -14.51 16.96 -14.67
N ALA A 47 -13.36 16.30 -14.78
CA ALA A 47 -12.40 16.52 -15.85
C ALA A 47 -13.00 16.25 -17.24
N VAL A 48 -13.80 15.18 -17.37
CA VAL A 48 -14.51 14.87 -18.62
C VAL A 48 -15.50 15.98 -19.01
N ARG A 49 -16.14 16.65 -18.03
CA ARG A 49 -17.08 17.75 -18.30
C ARG A 49 -16.40 19.03 -18.76
N VAL A 50 -15.12 19.21 -18.44
CA VAL A 50 -14.34 20.42 -18.78
C VAL A 50 -13.70 20.32 -20.17
N LEU A 51 -13.64 19.10 -20.75
CA LEU A 51 -13.14 18.90 -22.10
C LEU A 51 -13.98 19.69 -23.12
N PRO A 52 -13.35 20.50 -23.99
CA PRO A 52 -14.07 21.19 -25.05
C PRO A 52 -14.61 20.19 -26.08
N ALA A 53 -15.77 20.49 -26.68
CA ALA A 53 -16.29 19.72 -27.81
C ALA A 53 -15.36 19.83 -29.02
N ASP A 54 -15.23 18.75 -29.81
CA ASP A 54 -14.25 18.57 -30.91
C ASP A 54 -14.12 19.79 -31.85
N SER A 55 -15.22 20.51 -32.09
CA SER A 55 -15.26 21.71 -32.95
C SER A 55 -14.58 22.95 -32.36
N ARG A 56 -14.19 22.95 -31.08
CA ARG A 56 -13.62 24.12 -30.36
C ARG A 56 -12.17 23.94 -29.93
N TRP A 57 -11.54 22.80 -30.23
CA TRP A 57 -10.16 22.49 -29.83
C TRP A 57 -9.16 23.47 -30.43
N SER A 58 -9.38 23.88 -31.68
CA SER A 58 -8.54 24.85 -32.39
C SER A 58 -8.66 26.28 -31.84
N GLY A 59 -9.79 26.62 -31.21
CA GLY A 59 -10.02 27.96 -30.64
C GLY A 59 -9.44 28.15 -29.24
N HIS A 60 -9.31 27.07 -28.45
CA HIS A 60 -8.88 27.15 -27.05
C HIS A 60 -7.85 26.04 -26.71
N PRO A 61 -6.67 26.04 -27.36
CA PRO A 61 -5.68 24.97 -27.22
C PRO A 61 -5.18 24.80 -25.78
N TRP A 62 -5.06 25.88 -25.01
CA TRP A 62 -4.62 25.84 -23.63
C TRP A 62 -5.63 25.14 -22.71
N GLN A 63 -6.93 25.44 -22.86
CA GLN A 63 -7.99 24.76 -22.11
C GLN A 63 -7.96 23.25 -22.39
N ALA A 64 -7.92 22.88 -23.67
CA ALA A 64 -7.86 21.48 -24.09
C ALA A 64 -6.63 20.77 -23.53
N GLY A 65 -5.45 21.42 -23.59
CA GLY A 65 -4.20 20.89 -23.05
C GLY A 65 -4.26 20.63 -21.55
N PHE A 66 -4.72 21.60 -20.76
CA PHE A 66 -4.84 21.43 -19.30
C PHE A 66 -5.90 20.39 -18.91
N ALA A 67 -7.05 20.36 -19.60
CA ALA A 67 -8.09 19.36 -19.35
C ALA A 67 -7.61 17.94 -19.65
N LEU A 68 -6.94 17.74 -20.79
CA LEU A 68 -6.41 16.44 -21.19
C LEU A 68 -5.28 15.98 -20.26
N ALA A 69 -4.34 16.87 -19.92
CA ALA A 69 -3.28 16.56 -18.97
C ALA A 69 -3.83 16.21 -17.58
N GLY A 70 -4.84 16.95 -17.11
CA GLY A 70 -5.56 16.65 -15.87
C GLY A 70 -6.20 15.26 -15.91
N LEU A 71 -6.94 14.94 -16.97
CA LEU A 71 -7.58 13.63 -17.13
C LEU A 71 -6.57 12.48 -17.17
N VAL A 72 -5.47 12.62 -17.92
CA VAL A 72 -4.40 11.62 -17.96
C VAL A 72 -3.81 11.38 -16.57
N LEU A 73 -3.57 12.44 -15.79
CA LEU A 73 -3.08 12.32 -14.43
C LEU A 73 -4.09 11.69 -13.47
N VAL A 74 -5.40 11.97 -13.61
CA VAL A 74 -6.44 11.27 -12.84
C VAL A 74 -6.37 9.77 -13.10
N CYS A 75 -6.31 9.37 -14.38
CA CYS A 75 -6.21 7.96 -14.75
C CYS A 75 -4.93 7.33 -14.22
N ALA A 76 -3.77 7.99 -14.38
CA ALA A 76 -2.49 7.50 -13.87
C ALA A 76 -2.51 7.36 -12.33
N ALA A 77 -3.02 8.35 -11.59
CA ALA A 77 -3.16 8.28 -10.15
C ALA A 77 -4.07 7.13 -9.70
N GLY A 78 -5.18 6.91 -10.41
CA GLY A 78 -6.10 5.79 -10.16
C GLY A 78 -5.43 4.43 -10.39
N LEU A 79 -4.68 4.28 -11.48
CA LEU A 79 -3.93 3.06 -11.77
C LEU A 79 -2.84 2.78 -10.70
N VAL A 80 -2.12 3.81 -10.28
CA VAL A 80 -1.11 3.67 -9.19
C VAL A 80 -1.80 3.29 -7.87
N ALA A 81 -2.96 3.89 -7.56
CA ALA A 81 -3.74 3.54 -6.37
C ALA A 81 -4.26 2.09 -6.43
N LEU A 82 -4.75 1.62 -7.58
CA LEU A 82 -5.10 0.20 -7.78
C LEU A 82 -3.89 -0.71 -7.55
N TRP A 83 -2.71 -0.28 -8.00
CA TRP A 83 -1.49 -1.07 -7.85
C TRP A 83 -0.98 -1.17 -6.40
N VAL A 84 -1.52 -0.38 -5.47
CA VAL A 84 -1.27 -0.56 -4.02
C VAL A 84 -1.88 -1.86 -3.52
N PHE A 85 -3.05 -2.24 -4.04
CA PHE A 85 -3.77 -3.47 -3.66
C PHE A 85 -3.22 -4.74 -4.31
N SER A 86 -2.32 -4.60 -5.29
CA SER A 86 -1.71 -5.76 -5.93
C SER A 86 -0.98 -6.62 -4.90
N PRO A 87 -1.21 -7.95 -4.88
CA PRO A 87 -0.49 -8.86 -3.99
C PRO A 87 1.01 -8.74 -4.28
N GLN A 88 1.78 -8.35 -3.27
CA GLN A 88 3.23 -8.21 -3.37
C GLN A 88 3.87 -9.49 -2.88
N ARG A 89 4.44 -10.26 -3.81
CA ARG A 89 5.32 -11.38 -3.47
C ARG A 89 6.70 -10.81 -3.16
N THR A 90 7.00 -10.64 -1.88
CA THR A 90 8.39 -10.51 -1.45
C THR A 90 9.03 -11.89 -1.48
N PRO A 91 10.25 -12.04 -2.00
CA PRO A 91 11.02 -13.24 -1.74
C PRO A 91 11.27 -13.31 -0.23
N TRP A 92 10.57 -14.24 0.42
CA TRP A 92 10.72 -14.47 1.86
C TRP A 92 11.98 -15.30 2.12
N PRO A 93 12.63 -15.13 3.28
CA PRO A 93 13.69 -16.04 3.70
C PRO A 93 13.13 -17.47 3.69
N PRO A 94 13.80 -18.44 3.03
CA PRO A 94 13.32 -19.81 3.01
C PRO A 94 13.23 -20.35 4.44
N GLY A 95 12.03 -20.77 4.86
CA GLY A 95 11.84 -21.52 6.10
C GLY A 95 11.16 -20.79 7.26
N SER A 96 10.72 -19.53 7.13
CA SER A 96 9.96 -18.89 8.22
C SER A 96 8.63 -19.63 8.45
N ILE A 97 8.44 -20.13 9.68
CA ILE A 97 7.29 -20.95 10.05
C ILE A 97 6.01 -20.13 10.28
N LEU A 98 6.18 -18.84 10.54
CA LEU A 98 5.08 -17.92 10.86
C LEU A 98 4.53 -17.22 9.60
N TYR A 99 5.15 -17.41 8.43
CA TYR A 99 4.67 -16.81 7.19
C TYR A 99 3.52 -17.60 6.56
N PHE A 100 2.38 -16.95 6.35
CA PHE A 100 1.14 -17.60 5.92
C PHE A 100 1.25 -18.39 4.60
N GLU A 101 2.02 -17.91 3.61
CA GLU A 101 2.17 -18.59 2.31
C GLU A 101 2.97 -19.88 2.50
N HIS A 102 4.06 -19.85 3.27
CA HIS A 102 4.79 -21.06 3.64
C HIS A 102 3.92 -22.02 4.44
N ILE A 103 3.04 -21.52 5.32
CA ILE A 103 2.13 -22.38 6.08
C ILE A 103 1.19 -23.12 5.11
N ALA A 104 0.56 -22.37 4.20
CA ALA A 104 -0.39 -22.92 3.23
C ALA A 104 0.27 -23.86 2.20
N GLU A 105 1.51 -23.60 1.81
CA GLU A 105 2.25 -24.41 0.84
C GLU A 105 2.86 -25.67 1.47
N ARG A 106 3.40 -25.56 2.69
CA ARG A 106 4.19 -26.63 3.33
C ARG A 106 3.36 -27.59 4.16
N TYR A 107 2.24 -27.15 4.76
CA TYR A 107 1.48 -27.96 5.70
C TYR A 107 0.11 -28.34 5.15
N HIS A 108 -0.15 -29.64 5.10
CA HIS A 108 -1.45 -30.20 4.64
C HIS A 108 -2.36 -30.64 5.80
N SER A 109 -1.91 -30.49 7.05
CA SER A 109 -2.74 -30.77 8.22
C SER A 109 -2.38 -29.86 9.40
N PRO A 110 -3.35 -29.51 10.27
CA PRO A 110 -3.09 -28.74 11.49
C PRO A 110 -2.12 -29.43 12.44
N ALA A 111 -2.14 -30.77 12.49
CA ALA A 111 -1.24 -31.56 13.34
C ALA A 111 0.22 -31.43 12.90
N ALA A 112 0.48 -31.47 11.59
CA ALA A 112 1.84 -31.30 11.05
C ALA A 112 2.37 -29.88 11.30
N PHE A 113 1.51 -28.86 11.16
CA PHE A 113 1.88 -27.49 11.48
C PHE A 113 2.18 -27.32 12.98
N GLY A 114 1.32 -27.85 13.85
CA GLY A 114 1.51 -27.79 15.30
C GLY A 114 2.81 -28.47 15.76
N ALA A 115 3.18 -29.59 15.15
CA ALA A 115 4.41 -30.33 15.48
C ALA A 115 5.68 -29.50 15.20
N ASP A 116 5.69 -28.70 14.13
CA ASP A 116 6.81 -27.81 13.81
C ASP A 116 6.74 -26.47 14.56
N LEU A 117 5.52 -25.96 14.85
CA LEU A 117 5.31 -24.66 15.50
C LEU A 117 5.58 -24.68 17.00
N LEU A 118 5.12 -25.71 17.72
CA LEU A 118 5.24 -25.78 19.19
C LEU A 118 6.71 -25.66 19.66
N PRO A 119 7.69 -26.36 19.04
CA PRO A 119 9.10 -26.18 19.39
C PRO A 119 9.64 -24.77 19.17
N VAL A 120 9.04 -23.98 18.28
CA VAL A 120 9.41 -22.57 18.05
C VAL A 120 8.83 -21.68 19.14
N LEU A 121 7.60 -21.96 19.58
CA LEU A 121 6.96 -21.22 20.67
C LEU A 121 7.63 -21.48 22.03
N ASP A 122 8.18 -22.68 22.22
CA ASP A 122 8.90 -23.08 23.43
C ASP A 122 10.34 -22.52 23.49
N ASP A 123 10.85 -21.95 22.40
CA ASP A 123 12.18 -21.32 22.30
C ASP A 123 12.05 -19.81 22.04
N PRO A 124 12.12 -18.97 23.09
CA PRO A 124 11.99 -17.52 22.99
C PRO A 124 12.97 -16.86 22.03
N GLU A 125 14.21 -17.36 21.95
CA GLU A 125 15.23 -16.80 21.06
C GLU A 125 14.96 -17.13 19.60
N ARG A 126 14.47 -18.34 19.34
CA ARG A 126 14.03 -18.73 18.00
C ARG A 126 12.78 -17.95 17.58
N LEU A 127 11.81 -17.79 18.47
CA LEU A 127 10.62 -16.98 18.20
C LEU A 127 10.97 -15.52 17.90
N LEU A 128 11.88 -14.92 18.67
CA LEU A 128 12.31 -13.54 18.45
C LEU A 128 12.98 -13.35 17.08
N ARG A 129 13.78 -14.33 16.62
CA ARG A 129 14.37 -14.32 15.27
C ARG A 129 13.31 -14.40 14.18
N GLU A 130 12.32 -15.30 14.32
CA GLU A 130 11.20 -15.41 13.38
C GLU A 130 10.35 -14.13 13.31
N LEU A 131 10.18 -13.42 14.43
CA LEU A 131 9.53 -12.11 14.47
C LEU A 131 10.38 -11.04 13.77
N ALA A 132 11.69 -11.01 14.01
CA ALA A 132 12.59 -10.06 13.36
C ALA A 132 12.61 -10.22 11.83
N ASP A 133 12.63 -11.47 11.34
CA ASP A 133 12.57 -11.78 9.91
C ASP A 133 11.24 -11.33 9.30
N GLN A 134 10.12 -11.58 9.99
CA GLN A 134 8.83 -11.08 9.56
C GLN A 134 8.78 -9.56 9.51
N ILE A 135 9.20 -8.88 10.58
CA ILE A 135 9.28 -7.41 10.66
C ILE A 135 10.07 -6.87 9.47
N TRP A 136 11.24 -7.44 9.18
CA TRP A 136 12.07 -7.05 8.05
C TRP A 136 11.32 -7.21 6.73
N ALA A 137 10.71 -8.37 6.48
CA ALA A 137 9.98 -8.64 5.24
C ALA A 137 8.78 -7.71 5.05
N ILE A 138 7.92 -7.55 6.08
CA ILE A 138 6.72 -6.72 6.00
C ILE A 138 7.05 -5.22 5.94
N SER A 139 8.17 -4.78 6.51
CA SER A 139 8.62 -3.38 6.40
C SER A 139 8.89 -2.99 4.94
N GLY A 140 9.44 -3.91 4.14
CA GLY A 140 9.66 -3.69 2.71
C GLY A 140 8.36 -3.53 1.92
N ILE A 141 7.34 -4.31 2.25
CA ILE A 141 5.98 -4.18 1.68
C ILE A 141 5.39 -2.82 2.08
N SER A 142 5.46 -2.46 3.36
CA SER A 142 4.96 -1.18 3.87
C SER A 142 5.60 0.00 3.15
N ARG A 143 6.94 0.00 2.99
CA ARG A 143 7.67 1.06 2.28
C ARG A 143 7.19 1.22 0.83
N ARG A 144 7.03 0.11 0.09
CA ARG A 144 6.55 0.14 -1.30
C ARG A 144 5.13 0.65 -1.42
N LYS A 145 4.21 0.19 -0.56
CA LYS A 145 2.82 0.68 -0.52
C LYS A 145 2.76 2.18 -0.23
N HIS A 146 3.49 2.65 0.78
CA HIS A 146 3.54 4.08 1.11
C HIS A 146 4.09 4.94 -0.02
N HIS A 147 5.13 4.46 -0.72
CA HIS A 147 5.67 5.19 -1.88
C HIS A 147 4.63 5.31 -3.01
N ARG A 148 3.95 4.21 -3.36
CA ARG A 148 2.89 4.22 -4.38
C ARG A 148 1.73 5.13 -3.99
N VAL A 149 1.26 5.05 -2.74
CA VAL A 149 0.20 5.93 -2.21
C VAL A 149 0.61 7.40 -2.30
N ARG A 150 1.86 7.73 -1.93
CA ARG A 150 2.37 9.10 -2.04
C ARG A 150 2.37 9.61 -3.48
N LEU A 151 2.79 8.79 -4.44
CA LEU A 151 2.75 9.12 -5.86
C LEU A 151 1.30 9.33 -6.34
N ALA A 152 0.38 8.46 -5.94
CA ALA A 152 -1.03 8.56 -6.33
C ALA A 152 -1.70 9.83 -5.76
N ILE A 153 -1.44 10.17 -4.49
CA ILE A 153 -1.92 11.41 -3.87
C ILE A 153 -1.34 12.64 -4.59
N ALA A 154 -0.03 12.66 -4.86
CA ALA A 154 0.61 13.76 -5.57
C ALA A 154 0.04 13.93 -6.99
N GLY A 155 -0.11 12.82 -7.72
CA GLY A 155 -0.73 12.82 -9.05
C GLY A 155 -2.15 13.34 -9.04
N LEU A 156 -2.98 12.90 -8.08
CA LEU A 156 -4.34 13.41 -7.91
C LEU A 156 -4.37 14.91 -7.59
N GLY A 157 -3.45 15.39 -6.74
CA GLY A 157 -3.32 16.81 -6.41
C GLY A 157 -2.96 17.67 -7.63
N VAL A 158 -2.01 17.22 -8.45
CA VAL A 158 -1.66 17.92 -9.71
C VAL A 158 -2.83 17.88 -10.69
N ALA A 159 -3.50 16.73 -10.84
CA ALA A 159 -4.68 16.59 -11.69
C ALA A 159 -5.80 17.57 -11.30
N LEU A 160 -6.02 17.77 -10.00
CA LEU A 160 -7.00 18.72 -9.48
C LEU A 160 -6.68 20.16 -9.91
N LEU A 161 -5.41 20.56 -9.79
CA LEU A 161 -4.96 21.89 -10.19
C LEU A 161 -5.13 22.12 -11.70
N LEU A 162 -4.70 21.18 -12.54
CA LEU A 162 -4.81 21.31 -14.00
C LEU A 162 -6.27 21.36 -14.45
N THR A 163 -7.11 20.49 -13.89
CA THR A 163 -8.56 20.48 -14.17
C THR A 163 -9.21 21.78 -13.73
N GLY A 164 -8.80 22.33 -12.57
CA GLY A 164 -9.26 23.62 -12.08
C GLY A 164 -8.89 24.77 -13.01
N VAL A 165 -7.64 24.83 -13.49
CA VAL A 165 -7.18 25.83 -14.47
C VAL A 165 -7.99 25.72 -15.76
N ALA A 166 -8.16 24.50 -16.29
CA ALA A 166 -8.96 24.28 -17.50
C ALA A 166 -10.42 24.75 -17.30
N ALA A 167 -11.01 24.51 -16.13
CA ALA A 167 -12.38 24.93 -15.81
C ALA A 167 -12.52 26.45 -15.68
N VAL A 168 -11.46 27.16 -15.27
CA VAL A 168 -11.45 28.63 -15.26
C VAL A 168 -11.36 29.15 -16.70
N LEU A 169 -10.45 28.59 -17.50
CA LEU A 169 -10.28 28.96 -18.91
C LEU A 169 -11.52 28.67 -19.76
N SER A 170 -12.32 27.65 -19.41
CA SER A 170 -13.57 27.36 -20.13
C SER A 170 -14.66 28.41 -19.91
N ARG A 171 -14.49 29.31 -18.94
CA ARG A 171 -15.46 30.36 -18.58
C ARG A 171 -15.05 31.75 -19.06
N THR A 172 -13.83 31.91 -19.55
CA THR A 172 -13.29 33.15 -20.12
C THR A 172 -13.43 33.14 -21.63
#